data_AF-T0FNQ4-F1
#
_entry.id   AF-T0FNQ4-F1
#
_cell.length_a   1.000
_cell.length_b   1.000
_cell.length_c   1.000
_cell.angle_alpha   90.00
_cell.angle_beta   90.00
_cell.angle_gamma   90.00
#
_symmetry.space_group_name_H-M   'P 1'
#
loop_
_entity.id
_entity.type
_entity.pdbx_description
1 polymer ?
#
loop_
_entity_poly.entity_id
_entity_poly.type
_entity_poly.pdbx_seq_one_letter_code
_entity_poly.pdbx_strand_id
1 'polypeptide(L)' 'MFPLCSVYYTNENILNAIEIRDRYELSFYNSVLIGSAIEANCKTLLSEDLQDGLQIKGLQIANPFHNTIKKKK' A
#
# COMPACT_ATOMS: atom_id res chain seq x y z
N MET A 1 -24.52 -10.37 -8.52
CA MET A 1 -23.43 -10.71 -7.60
C MET A 1 -22.48 -9.53 -7.60
N PHE A 2 -22.46 -8.72 -6.53
CA PHE A 2 -21.60 -7.55 -6.47
C PHE A 2 -20.15 -7.99 -6.26
N PRO A 3 -19.19 -7.34 -6.92
CA PRO A 3 -17.78 -7.65 -6.71
C PRO A 3 -17.34 -7.24 -5.30
N LEU A 4 -16.48 -8.05 -4.69
CA LEU A 4 -15.97 -7.86 -3.32
C LEU A 4 -14.86 -6.80 -3.23
N CYS A 5 -14.29 -6.38 -4.37
CA CYS A 5 -13.19 -5.43 -4.44
C CYS A 5 -13.68 -4.03 -4.80
N SER A 6 -13.18 -3.02 -4.07
CA SER A 6 -13.45 -1.61 -4.37
C SER A 6 -12.57 -1.06 -5.50
N VAL A 7 -11.44 -1.71 -5.78
CA VAL A 7 -10.46 -1.32 -6.80
C VAL A 7 -10.10 -2.55 -7.63
N TYR A 8 -9.96 -2.37 -8.94
CA TYR A 8 -9.65 -3.44 -9.89
C TYR A 8 -8.30 -3.22 -10.56
N TYR A 9 -7.79 -4.28 -11.16
CA TYR A 9 -6.61 -4.22 -12.01
C TYR A 9 -6.98 -3.65 -13.38
N THR A 10 -6.92 -2.32 -13.53
CA THR A 10 -7.20 -1.60 -14.77
C THR A 10 -5.92 -1.05 -15.41
N ASN A 11 -6.02 -0.55 -16.65
CA ASN A 11 -4.89 0.09 -17.32
C ASN A 11 -4.39 1.32 -16.54
N GLU A 12 -5.30 2.11 -15.97
CA GLU A 12 -4.96 3.27 -15.14
C GLU A 12 -4.18 2.84 -13.89
N ASN A 13 -4.60 1.75 -13.24
CA ASN A 13 -3.92 1.18 -12.09
C ASN A 13 -2.50 0.70 -12.44
N ILE A 14 -2.35 0.03 -13.59
CA ILE A 14 -1.04 -0.44 -14.10
C ILE A 14 -0.11 0.75 -14.38
N LEU A 15 -0.60 1.80 -15.04
CA LEU A 15 0.21 2.99 -15.34
C LEU A 15 0.67 3.70 -14.06
N ASN A 16 -0.22 3.84 -13.07
CA ASN A 16 0.14 4.39 -11.76
C ASN A 16 1.16 3.51 -11.04
N ALA A 17 1.03 2.18 -11.13
CA ALA A 17 1.99 1.25 -10.55
C ALA A 17 3.38 1.36 -11.21
N ILE A 18 3.44 1.58 -12.52
CA ILE A 18 4.71 1.83 -13.23
C ILE A 18 5.36 3.12 -12.71
N GLU A 19 4.58 4.21 -12.56
CA GLU A 19 5.08 5.47 -12.01
C GLU A 19 5.62 5.31 -10.58
N ILE A 20 4.88 4.60 -9.72
CA ILE A 20 5.29 4.34 -8.33
C ILE A 20 6.55 3.48 -8.29
N ARG A 21 6.62 2.44 -9.13
CA ARG A 21 7.80 1.58 -9.24
C ARG A 21 9.04 2.38 -9.61
N ASP A 22 8.94 3.22 -10.64
CA ASP A 22 10.07 4.01 -11.14
C ASP A 22 10.56 5.03 -10.09
N ARG A 23 9.61 5.70 -9.43
CA ARG A 23 9.94 6.74 -8.44
C ARG A 23 10.48 6.20 -7.11
N TYR A 24 9.96 5.09 -6.63
CA TYR A 24 10.25 4.56 -5.30
C TYR A 24 11.07 3.27 -5.32
N GLU A 25 11.51 2.83 -6.51
CA GLU A 25 12.33 1.63 -6.73
C GLU A 25 11.72 0.35 -6.11
N LEU A 26 10.40 0.27 -6.09
CA LEU A 26 9.66 -0.87 -5.51
C LEU A 26 9.44 -1.98 -6.55
N SER A 27 9.13 -3.19 -6.07
CA SER A 27 8.67 -4.26 -6.95
C SER A 27 7.35 -3.86 -7.62
N PHE A 28 7.11 -4.34 -8.84
CA PHE A 28 5.90 -3.99 -9.60
C PHE A 28 4.61 -4.31 -8.83
N TYR A 29 4.53 -5.48 -8.20
CA TYR A 29 3.34 -5.88 -7.43
C TYR A 29 3.14 -5.03 -6.17
N ASN A 30 4.22 -4.64 -5.49
CA ASN A 30 4.12 -3.72 -4.35
C ASN A 30 3.62 -2.34 -4.82
N SER A 31 4.07 -1.87 -5.98
CA SER A 31 3.57 -0.64 -6.58
C SER A 31 2.09 -0.72 -6.97
N VAL A 32 1.61 -1.86 -7.48
CA VAL A 32 0.19 -2.10 -7.74
C VAL A 32 -0.63 -2.05 -6.45
N LEU A 33 -0.14 -2.69 -5.39
CA LEU A 33 -0.81 -2.71 -4.08
C LEU A 33 -0.93 -1.29 -3.50
N ILE A 34 0.17 -0.54 -3.53
CA ILE A 34 0.22 0.86 -3.07
C ILE A 34 -0.67 1.75 -3.93
N GLY A 35 -0.61 1.61 -5.26
CA GLY A 35 -1.46 2.35 -6.19
C GLY A 35 -2.94 2.10 -5.94
N SER A 36 -3.31 0.85 -5.69
CA SER A 36 -4.69 0.45 -5.37
C SER A 36 -5.16 1.02 -4.03
N ALA A 37 -4.29 1.05 -3.02
CA ALA A 37 -4.61 1.66 -1.73
C ALA A 37 -4.83 3.17 -1.84
N ILE A 38 -4.02 3.87 -2.66
CA ILE A 38 -4.20 5.29 -2.95
C ILE A 38 -5.52 5.54 -3.70
N GLU A 39 -5.82 4.72 -4.71
CA GLU A 39 -7.07 4.80 -5.48
C GLU A 39 -8.31 4.58 -4.60
N ALA A 40 -8.22 3.68 -3.62
CA ALA A 40 -9.24 3.45 -2.60
C ALA A 40 -9.33 4.56 -1.53
N ASN A 41 -8.53 5.64 -1.65
CA ASN A 41 -8.40 6.70 -0.65
C ASN A 41 -8.03 6.19 0.76
N CYS A 42 -7.26 5.09 0.84
CA CYS A 42 -6.73 4.63 2.11
C CYS A 42 -5.67 5.61 2.64
N LYS A 43 -5.68 5.85 3.95
CA LYS A 43 -4.65 6.63 4.63
C LYS A 43 -3.47 5.79 5.11
N THR A 44 -3.72 4.49 5.33
CA THR A 44 -2.73 3.57 5.87
C THR A 44 -2.80 2.23 5.14
N LEU A 45 -1.64 1.73 4.69
CA LEU A 45 -1.47 0.39 4.15
C LEU A 45 -0.69 -0.44 5.17
N LEU A 46 -1.33 -1.49 5.69
CA LEU A 46 -0.68 -2.42 6.60
C LEU A 46 0.12 -3.45 5.81
N SER A 47 1.41 -3.57 6.11
CA SER A 47 2.26 -4.58 5.48
C SER A 47 3.44 -4.93 6.37
N GLU A 48 3.72 -6.23 6.50
CA GLU A 48 4.86 -6.75 7.25
C GLU A 48 6.18 -6.66 6.47
N ASP A 49 6.10 -6.76 5.15
CA ASP A 49 7.26 -6.83 4.25
C ASP A 49 7.69 -5.46 3.71
N LEU A 50 6.76 -4.50 3.65
CA LEU A 50 7.08 -3.15 3.17
C LEU A 50 7.74 -2.32 4.28
N GLN A 51 8.54 -1.35 3.85
CA GLN A 51 9.24 -0.46 4.76
C GLN A 51 8.26 0.34 5.64
N ASP A 52 8.29 0.07 6.95
CA ASP A 52 7.50 0.79 7.94
C ASP A 52 7.81 2.30 7.90
N GLY A 53 6.76 3.11 7.97
CA GLY A 53 6.86 4.57 7.96
C GLY A 53 7.03 5.22 6.58
N LEU A 54 7.16 4.44 5.50
CA LEU A 54 7.23 4.97 4.14
C LEU A 54 5.94 5.74 3.78
N GLN A 55 6.07 6.92 3.20
CA GLN A 55 4.95 7.77 2.76
C GLN A 55 4.95 7.97 1.25
N ILE A 56 3.83 7.65 0.60
CA ILE A 56 3.67 7.77 -0.86
C ILE A 56 2.32 8.40 -1.17
N LYS A 57 2.32 9.57 -1.84
CA LYS A 57 1.09 10.27 -2.26
C LYS A 57 0.01 10.39 -1.14
N GLY A 58 0.43 10.58 0.11
CA GLY A 58 -0.46 10.69 1.27
C GLY A 58 -0.88 9.38 1.94
N LEU A 59 -0.49 8.22 1.38
CA LEU A 59 -0.59 6.90 2.00
C LEU A 59 0.62 6.66 2.91
N GLN A 60 0.39 6.22 4.14
CA GLN A 60 1.43 5.74 5.06
C GLN A 60 1.48 4.21 5.08
N ILE A 61 2.67 3.64 4.97
CA ILE A 61 2.89 2.22 5.23
C ILE A 61 3.15 2.02 6.72
N ALA A 62 2.45 1.06 7.33
CA ALA A 62 2.64 0.71 8.73
C ALA A 62 2.77 -0.81 8.90
N ASN A 63 3.81 -1.24 9.61
CA ASN A 63 4.00 -2.63 9.95
C ASN A 63 3.08 -3.00 11.14
N PRO A 64 2.14 -3.96 10.97
CA PRO A 64 1.18 -4.29 12.02
C PRO A 64 1.84 -4.92 13.27
N PHE A 65 3.07 -5.42 13.16
CA PHE A 65 3.82 -6.02 14.26
C PHE A 65 4.65 -5.02 15.06
N HIS A 66 4.77 -3.77 14.62
CA HIS A 66 5.48 -2.72 15.35
C HIS A 66 4.71 -2.16 16.55
N ASN A 67 3.52 -2.70 16.86
CA ASN A 67 2.82 -2.34 18.08
C ASN A 67 3.50 -3.00 19.29
N THR A 68 4.23 -2.18 20.05
CA THR A 68 4.84 -2.52 21.34
C THR A 68 3.83 -3.26 22.22
N ILE A 69 4.03 -4.57 22.41
CA ILE A 69 3.43 -5.28 23.54
C ILE A 69 4.10 -4.68 24.78
N LYS A 70 3.49 -3.64 25.36
CA LYS A 70 3.76 -3.29 26.76
C LYS A 70 3.24 -4.47 27.58
N LYS A 71 4.12 -5.42 27.90
CA LYS A 71 3.86 -6.38 28.97
C LYS A 71 3.56 -5.54 30.21
N LYS A 72 2.30 -5.51 30.66
CA LYS A 72 1.95 -5.05 32.01
C LYS A 72 2.78 -5.91 32.96
N LYS A 73 3.70 -5.27 33.69
CA LYS A 73 4.37 -5.85 34.84
C LYS A 73 3.39 -5.92 36.01
#